data_AF-A0A3B9R351-F1
#
_entry.id   AF-A0A3B9R351-F1
#
_cell.length_a   1.000
_cell.length_b   1.000
_cell.length_c   1.000
_cell.angle_alpha   90.00
_cell.angle_beta   90.00
_cell.angle_gamma   90.00
#
_symmetry.space_group_name_H-M   'P 1'
#
loop_
_entity.id
_entity.type
_entity.pdbx_description
1 polymer ?
#
loop_
_entity_poly.entity_id
_entity_poly.type
_entity_poly.pdbx_seq_one_letter_code
_entity_poly.pdbx_strand_id
1 'polypeptide(L)'
;MENDALPFEEFIEETTELLDDLEALILKWETSRDDPETIDALFRGMHTVKGGAGIVKESRLADYAHELENLLDQARAGKVLYSEKLGSVLLQSLDCIRRYLSSVGNGAQPDLICIEENLNEIQPLLQAPPSLSNNVDAARVIGQTSSVAETQVTPTPYLITLKFDPETFRKGRDPLLLLQQISELGECFPVVHQDRLPDYAEFDLQTLYLWWTLKLVTTAHPAEINELLQFFRSGNQLSVVPFEETPDETESVARAHEEQLNRAITDGLG
;
A
#
# COMPACT_ATOMS: atom_id res chain seq x y z
N MET A 1 -34.97 11.79 6.69
CA MET A 1 -33.67 12.48 6.55
C MET A 1 -32.81 11.89 7.63
N GLU A 2 -32.11 10.81 7.28
CA GLU A 2 -31.33 10.00 8.21
C GLU A 2 -29.87 10.46 8.13
N ASN A 3 -29.18 10.44 9.27
CA ASN A 3 -27.93 11.15 9.57
C ASN A 3 -26.73 10.69 8.71
N ASP A 4 -26.45 11.37 7.60
CA ASP A 4 -25.19 11.23 6.84
C ASP A 4 -24.01 12.03 7.44
N ALA A 5 -24.22 12.77 8.54
CA ALA A 5 -23.21 13.65 9.14
C ALA A 5 -22.31 12.97 10.20
N LEU A 6 -22.73 11.83 10.76
CA LEU A 6 -22.01 11.13 11.83
C LEU A 6 -20.60 10.60 11.43
N PRO A 7 -20.37 10.09 10.20
CA PRO A 7 -19.07 9.52 9.84
C PRO A 7 -17.93 10.56 9.74
N PHE A 8 -18.27 11.83 9.49
CA PHE A 8 -17.27 12.87 9.22
C PHE A 8 -16.77 13.56 10.48
N GLU A 9 -17.67 13.87 11.42
CA GLU A 9 -17.31 14.45 12.71
C GLU A 9 -16.47 13.46 13.54
N GLU A 10 -16.87 12.19 13.57
CA GLU A 10 -16.11 11.10 14.22
C GLU A 10 -14.72 10.94 13.58
N PHE A 11 -14.63 10.96 12.24
CA PHE A 11 -13.34 10.93 11.54
C PHE A 11 -12.43 12.11 11.93
N ILE A 12 -12.96 13.34 12.04
CA ILE A 12 -12.16 14.51 12.45
C ILE A 12 -11.61 14.32 13.86
N GLU A 13 -12.44 13.89 14.81
CA GLU A 13 -12.03 13.67 16.20
C GLU A 13 -10.95 12.58 16.27
N GLU A 14 -11.22 11.39 15.72
CA GLU A 14 -10.28 10.26 15.73
C GLU A 14 -8.95 10.59 15.05
N THR A 15 -9.01 11.28 13.90
CA THR A 15 -7.81 11.67 13.17
C THR A 15 -7.01 12.70 13.94
N THR A 16 -7.67 13.66 14.61
CA THR A 16 -6.96 14.67 15.42
C THR A 16 -6.22 14.02 16.58
N GLU A 17 -6.83 13.08 17.29
CA GLU A 17 -6.17 12.32 18.36
C GLU A 17 -4.98 11.51 17.82
N LEU A 18 -5.16 10.87 16.67
CA LEU A 18 -4.10 10.10 16.03
C LEU A 18 -2.91 10.98 15.59
N LEU A 19 -3.16 12.22 15.15
CA LEU A 19 -2.10 13.15 14.78
C LEU A 19 -1.25 13.56 15.99
N ASP A 20 -1.85 13.66 17.17
CA ASP A 20 -1.12 13.95 18.41
C ASP A 20 -0.19 12.79 18.80
N ASP A 21 -0.67 11.55 18.64
CA ASP A 21 0.17 10.36 18.83
C ASP A 21 1.31 10.28 17.81
N LEU A 22 1.02 10.60 16.54
CA LEU A 22 2.02 10.64 15.47
C LEU A 22 3.08 11.71 15.73
N GLU A 23 2.70 12.89 16.23
CA GLU A 23 3.64 13.95 16.59
C GLU A 23 4.59 13.51 17.71
N ALA A 24 4.06 12.89 18.75
CA ALA A 24 4.87 12.33 19.84
C ALA A 24 5.86 11.26 19.32
N LEU A 25 5.44 10.42 18.37
CA LEU A 25 6.29 9.42 17.73
C LEU A 25 7.40 10.05 16.87
N ILE A 26 7.13 11.13 16.13
CA ILE A 26 8.16 11.84 15.36
C ILE A 26 9.23 12.43 16.29
N LEU A 27 8.81 13.06 17.39
CA LEU A 27 9.74 13.60 18.40
C LEU A 27 10.54 12.49 19.10
N LYS A 28 9.92 11.33 19.35
CA LYS A 28 10.62 10.14 19.84
C LYS A 28 11.69 9.68 18.84
N TRP A 29 11.36 9.63 17.55
CA TRP A 29 12.28 9.21 16.50
C TRP A 29 13.50 10.13 16.39
N GLU A 30 13.34 11.43 16.65
CA GLU A 30 14.44 12.39 16.71
C GLU A 30 15.51 12.00 17.73
N THR A 31 15.08 11.57 18.91
CA THR A 31 15.94 11.17 20.04
C THR A 31 16.42 9.72 19.96
N SER A 32 15.65 8.85 19.31
CA SER A 32 15.87 7.40 19.25
C SER A 32 15.77 6.89 17.80
N ARG A 33 16.80 7.21 17.00
CA ARG A 33 16.80 7.02 15.53
C ARG A 33 16.84 5.56 15.07
N ASP A 34 17.31 4.66 15.93
CA ASP A 34 17.49 3.23 15.64
C ASP A 34 16.33 2.36 16.17
N ASP A 35 15.22 2.96 16.61
CA ASP A 35 14.06 2.22 17.11
C ASP A 35 13.08 1.88 15.97
N PRO A 36 13.10 0.64 15.44
CA PRO A 36 12.22 0.23 14.34
C PRO A 36 10.74 0.26 14.74
N GLU A 37 10.40 0.13 16.02
CA GLU A 37 9.01 0.17 16.48
C GLU A 37 8.40 1.57 16.29
N THR A 38 9.22 2.62 16.37
CA THR A 38 8.77 4.00 16.21
C THR A 38 8.38 4.31 14.76
N ILE A 39 9.21 3.92 13.79
CA ILE A 39 8.88 4.10 12.36
C ILE A 39 7.69 3.23 11.93
N ASP A 40 7.57 2.01 12.47
CA ASP A 40 6.44 1.13 12.21
C ASP A 40 5.13 1.70 12.78
N ALA A 41 5.18 2.35 13.95
CA ALA A 41 4.02 3.01 14.53
C ALA A 41 3.60 4.25 13.73
N LEU A 42 4.56 5.05 13.26
CA LEU A 42 4.30 6.20 12.37
C LEU A 42 3.63 5.78 11.07
N PHE A 43 4.15 4.73 10.43
CA PHE A 43 3.58 4.17 9.20
C PHE A 43 2.14 3.72 9.41
N ARG A 44 1.86 2.96 10.47
CA ARG A 44 0.49 2.50 10.79
C ARG A 44 -0.47 3.65 11.03
N GLY A 45 -0.06 4.67 11.79
CA GLY A 45 -0.92 5.82 12.03
C GLY A 45 -1.22 6.58 10.74
N MET A 46 -0.21 6.83 9.89
CA MET A 46 -0.45 7.48 8.60
C MET A 46 -1.36 6.66 7.66
N HIS A 47 -1.23 5.33 7.68
CA HIS A 47 -2.12 4.42 6.95
C HIS A 47 -3.58 4.53 7.43
N THR A 48 -3.80 4.63 8.74
CA THR A 48 -5.13 4.89 9.31
C THR A 48 -5.70 6.23 8.86
N VAL A 49 -4.88 7.29 8.84
CA VAL A 49 -5.31 8.61 8.31
C VAL A 49 -5.74 8.51 6.84
N LYS A 50 -4.95 7.83 5.99
CA LYS A 50 -5.28 7.59 4.58
C LYS A 50 -6.60 6.82 4.44
N GLY A 51 -6.76 5.74 5.20
CA GLY A 51 -7.97 4.91 5.19
C GLY A 51 -9.22 5.69 5.59
N GLY A 52 -9.14 6.44 6.69
CA GLY A 52 -10.21 7.31 7.17
C GLY A 52 -10.59 8.37 6.13
N ALA A 53 -9.61 9.07 5.56
CA ALA A 53 -9.84 10.07 4.51
C ALA A 53 -10.54 9.47 3.26
N GLY A 54 -10.19 8.23 2.89
CA GLY A 54 -10.84 7.51 1.80
C GLY A 54 -12.30 7.16 2.09
N ILE A 55 -12.62 6.72 3.32
CA ILE A 55 -13.98 6.39 3.75
C ILE A 55 -14.88 7.62 3.68
N VAL A 56 -14.39 8.78 4.15
CA VAL A 56 -15.13 10.05 4.09
C VAL A 56 -15.05 10.76 2.73
N LYS A 57 -14.41 10.13 1.73
CA LYS A 57 -14.27 10.62 0.35
C LYS A 57 -13.52 11.94 0.21
N GLU A 58 -12.63 12.25 1.15
CA GLU A 58 -11.70 13.39 1.08
C GLU A 58 -10.46 12.99 0.27
N SER A 59 -10.62 12.92 -1.06
CA SER A 59 -9.57 12.41 -1.97
C SER A 59 -8.26 13.18 -1.88
N ARG A 60 -8.31 14.51 -1.73
CA ARG A 60 -7.11 15.32 -1.57
C ARG A 60 -6.32 14.99 -0.30
N LEU A 61 -7.02 14.69 0.78
CA LEU A 61 -6.39 14.29 2.03
C LEU A 61 -5.84 12.86 1.94
N ALA A 62 -6.59 11.95 1.28
CA ALA A 62 -6.15 10.58 1.05
C ALA A 62 -4.87 10.52 0.19
N ASP A 63 -4.82 11.28 -0.91
CA ASP A 63 -3.64 11.39 -1.78
C ASP A 63 -2.43 11.93 -0.99
N TYR A 64 -2.65 12.93 -0.15
CA TYR A 64 -1.58 13.52 0.65
C TYR A 64 -1.06 12.57 1.73
N ALA A 65 -1.95 11.89 2.46
CA ALA A 65 -1.58 10.86 3.43
C ALA A 65 -0.82 9.70 2.77
N HIS A 66 -1.15 9.36 1.52
CA HIS A 66 -0.44 8.35 0.75
C HIS A 66 1.02 8.75 0.45
N GLU A 67 1.30 10.00 0.05
CA GLU A 67 2.68 10.47 -0.15
C GLU A 67 3.51 10.40 1.14
N LEU A 68 2.89 10.69 2.29
CA LEU A 68 3.52 10.56 3.62
C LEU A 68 3.78 9.10 3.99
N GLU A 69 2.82 8.22 3.71
CA GLU A 69 2.96 6.78 3.90
C GLU A 69 4.13 6.23 3.06
N ASN A 70 4.26 6.66 1.81
CA ASN A 70 5.37 6.28 0.93
C ASN A 70 6.73 6.76 1.48
N LEU A 71 6.80 7.98 2.02
CA LEU A 71 8.01 8.50 2.65
C LEU A 71 8.40 7.68 3.90
N LEU A 72 7.42 7.34 4.73
CA LEU A 72 7.63 6.53 5.93
C LEU A 72 8.00 5.08 5.57
N ASP A 73 7.47 4.52 4.49
CA ASP A 73 7.85 3.19 4.02
C ASP A 73 9.30 3.14 3.54
N GLN A 74 9.76 4.16 2.80
CA GLN A 74 11.16 4.26 2.42
C GLN A 74 12.08 4.39 3.63
N ALA A 75 11.65 5.13 4.66
CA ALA A 75 12.38 5.23 5.90
C ALA A 75 12.43 3.90 6.67
N ARG A 76 11.30 3.17 6.71
CA ARG A 76 11.22 1.82 7.29
C ARG A 76 12.13 0.83 6.57
N ALA A 77 12.22 0.92 5.24
CA ALA A 77 13.11 0.11 4.42
C ALA A 77 14.61 0.51 4.55
N GLY A 78 14.92 1.53 5.36
CA GLY A 78 16.28 2.06 5.54
C GLY A 78 16.83 2.79 4.31
N LYS A 79 15.98 3.08 3.31
CA LYS A 79 16.36 3.83 2.11
C LYS A 79 16.49 5.33 2.39
N VAL A 80 15.66 5.83 3.30
CA VAL A 80 15.70 7.19 3.84
C VAL A 80 16.07 7.13 5.33
N LEU A 81 17.18 7.76 5.71
CA LEU A 81 17.58 7.84 7.12
C LEU A 81 16.95 9.06 7.77
N TYR A 82 16.70 8.97 9.08
CA TYR A 82 16.24 10.11 9.85
C TYR A 82 17.21 11.29 9.72
N SER A 83 16.68 12.46 9.40
CA SER A 83 17.38 13.74 9.41
C SER A 83 16.48 14.79 10.05
N GLU A 84 17.07 15.87 10.57
CA GLU A 84 16.30 17.01 11.11
C GLU A 84 15.33 17.59 10.07
N LYS A 85 15.72 17.57 8.79
CA LYS A 85 14.85 17.98 7.68
C LYS A 85 13.67 17.02 7.52
N LEU A 86 13.88 15.71 7.57
CA LEU A 86 12.80 14.73 7.49
C LEU A 86 11.81 14.89 8.66
N GLY A 87 12.30 15.00 9.90
CA GLY A 87 11.45 15.23 11.06
C GLY A 87 10.64 16.52 10.95
N SER A 88 11.27 17.61 10.51
CA SER A 88 10.59 18.90 10.28
C SER A 88 9.51 18.79 9.20
N VAL A 89 9.80 18.11 8.09
CA VAL A 89 8.83 17.89 7.00
C VAL A 89 7.63 17.11 7.52
N LEU A 90 7.85 16.01 8.26
CA LEU A 90 6.77 15.19 8.80
C LEU A 90 5.90 15.95 9.82
N LEU A 91 6.50 16.74 10.72
CA LEU A 91 5.75 17.58 11.66
C LEU A 91 4.89 18.62 10.92
N GLN A 92 5.48 19.29 9.92
CA GLN A 92 4.74 20.21 9.07
C GLN A 92 3.60 19.50 8.32
N SER A 93 3.79 18.22 7.96
CA SER A 93 2.72 17.45 7.33
C SER A 93 1.54 17.20 8.25
N LEU A 94 1.80 16.86 9.52
CA LEU A 94 0.73 16.72 10.52
C LEU A 94 -0.02 18.04 10.71
N ASP A 95 0.70 19.17 10.74
CA ASP A 95 0.08 20.50 10.83
C ASP A 95 -0.79 20.83 9.60
N CYS A 96 -0.35 20.46 8.39
CA CYS A 96 -1.16 20.64 7.19
C CYS A 96 -2.44 19.78 7.24
N ILE A 97 -2.37 18.54 7.74
CA ILE A 97 -3.55 17.70 7.94
C ILE A 97 -4.50 18.34 8.96
N ARG A 98 -4.00 18.81 10.12
CA ARG A 98 -4.83 19.51 11.13
C ARG A 98 -5.55 20.72 10.56
N ARG A 99 -4.84 21.54 9.77
CA ARG A 99 -5.43 22.70 9.08
C ARG A 99 -6.50 22.28 8.09
N TYR A 100 -6.25 21.25 7.30
CA TYR A 100 -7.23 20.70 6.36
C TYR A 100 -8.50 20.27 7.09
N LEU A 101 -8.38 19.45 8.14
CA LEU A 101 -9.51 18.97 8.93
C LEU A 101 -10.28 20.12 9.59
N SER A 102 -9.58 21.12 10.11
CA SER A 102 -10.20 22.32 10.70
C SER A 102 -10.99 23.12 9.66
N SER A 103 -10.46 23.30 8.45
CA SER A 103 -11.17 24.00 7.37
C SER A 103 -12.43 23.25 6.95
N VAL A 104 -12.32 21.94 6.70
CA VAL A 104 -13.47 21.14 6.23
C VAL A 104 -14.52 20.97 7.33
N GLY A 105 -14.11 20.77 8.60
CA GLY A 105 -15.02 20.69 9.75
C GLY A 105 -15.83 21.97 9.99
N ASN A 106 -15.28 23.14 9.62
CA ASN A 106 -16.00 24.41 9.66
C ASN A 106 -16.85 24.68 8.40
N GLY A 107 -16.93 23.74 7.46
CA GLY A 107 -17.60 23.89 6.18
C GLY A 107 -16.93 24.89 5.23
N ALA A 108 -15.66 25.23 5.48
CA ALA A 108 -14.86 26.11 4.65
C ALA A 108 -14.12 25.31 3.57
N GLN A 109 -13.69 26.01 2.50
CA GLN A 109 -12.86 25.38 1.49
C GLN A 109 -11.48 25.07 2.08
N PRO A 110 -10.96 23.84 1.95
CA PRO A 110 -9.65 23.48 2.51
C PRO A 110 -8.54 24.31 1.88
N ASP A 111 -7.63 24.81 2.72
CA ASP A 111 -6.42 25.49 2.28
C ASP A 111 -5.40 24.45 1.81
N LEU A 112 -5.26 24.34 0.48
CA LEU A 112 -4.35 23.40 -0.15
C LEU A 112 -2.91 23.92 -0.22
N ILE A 113 -2.66 25.20 0.08
CA ILE A 113 -1.32 25.80 -0.03
C ILE A 113 -0.33 25.08 0.88
N CYS A 114 -0.73 24.79 2.12
CA CYS A 114 0.11 24.04 3.06
C CYS A 114 0.51 22.67 2.51
N ILE A 115 -0.46 21.93 1.95
CA ILE A 115 -0.26 20.60 1.38
C ILE A 115 0.69 20.68 0.17
N GLU A 116 0.45 21.62 -0.75
CA GLU A 116 1.27 21.79 -1.94
C GLU A 116 2.72 22.18 -1.60
N GLU A 117 2.91 23.10 -0.66
CA GLU A 117 4.25 23.49 -0.18
C GLU A 117 4.97 22.31 0.47
N ASN A 118 4.29 21.54 1.33
CA ASN A 118 4.89 20.40 1.98
C ASN A 118 5.19 19.25 1.02
N LEU A 119 4.34 18.98 0.02
CA LEU A 119 4.61 18.01 -1.05
C LEU A 119 5.88 18.33 -1.83
N ASN A 120 6.15 19.62 -2.09
CA ASN A 120 7.40 20.05 -2.73
C ASN A 120 8.64 19.76 -1.86
N GLU A 121 8.49 19.67 -0.54
CA GLU A 121 9.58 19.27 0.36
C GLU A 121 9.75 17.75 0.47
N ILE A 122 8.68 16.98 0.30
CA ILE A 122 8.69 15.50 0.34
C ILE A 122 9.34 14.91 -0.91
N GLN A 123 9.00 15.42 -2.09
CA GLN A 123 9.53 14.91 -3.37
C GLN A 123 11.06 14.73 -3.42
N PRO A 124 11.90 15.70 -2.99
CA PRO A 124 13.35 15.53 -3.01
C PRO A 124 13.83 14.48 -1.99
N LEU A 125 13.09 14.22 -0.90
CA LEU A 125 13.44 13.18 0.08
C LEU A 125 13.18 11.78 -0.46
N LEU A 126 12.15 11.60 -1.31
CA LEU A 126 11.85 10.35 -2.00
C LEU A 126 12.87 10.00 -3.10
N GLN A 127 13.62 10.98 -3.60
CA GLN A 127 14.59 10.82 -4.70
C GLN A 127 16.06 10.83 -4.24
N ALA A 128 16.32 11.11 -2.95
CA ALA A 128 17.68 11.19 -2.44
C ALA A 128 18.29 9.79 -2.24
N PRO A 129 19.40 9.42 -2.90
CA PRO A 129 20.16 8.24 -2.50
C PRO A 129 20.66 8.43 -1.06
N PRO A 130 20.81 7.35 -0.27
CA PRO A 130 21.23 7.43 1.12
C PRO A 130 22.61 8.07 1.20
N SER A 131 22.65 9.35 1.52
CA SER A 131 23.89 10.10 1.69
C SER A 131 24.33 9.94 3.14
N LEU A 132 25.09 8.89 3.38
CA LEU A 132 25.90 8.77 4.59
C LEU A 132 26.98 9.85 4.53
N SER A 133 26.89 10.85 5.41
CA SER A 133 27.94 11.84 5.59
C SER A 133 28.97 11.36 6.62
N ASN A 134 30.22 11.35 6.16
CA ASN A 134 31.51 11.36 6.87
C ASN A 134 32.06 10.05 7.52
N ASN A 135 32.99 9.38 6.83
CA ASN A 135 34.44 9.61 7.04
C ASN A 135 35.35 8.86 6.04
N VAL A 136 36.32 9.63 5.52
CA VAL A 136 37.68 9.36 4.96
C VAL A 136 38.04 8.00 4.31
N ASP A 137 38.66 8.13 3.13
CA ASP A 137 39.48 7.17 2.39
C ASP A 137 38.80 5.99 1.67
N ALA A 138 38.32 6.28 0.45
CA ALA A 138 38.42 5.33 -0.66
C ALA A 138 38.35 6.05 -2.02
N ALA A 139 39.29 6.97 -2.27
CA ALA A 139 39.63 7.31 -3.64
C ALA A 139 40.28 6.08 -4.28
N ARG A 140 39.50 5.34 -5.08
CA ARG A 140 39.89 4.57 -6.28
C ARG A 140 39.03 3.33 -6.46
N VAL A 141 37.95 3.45 -7.24
CA VAL A 141 37.72 2.67 -8.47
C VAL A 141 36.77 3.50 -9.35
N ILE A 142 37.35 4.31 -10.24
CA ILE A 142 36.66 4.74 -11.45
C ILE A 142 36.80 3.60 -12.44
N GLY A 143 35.69 3.09 -12.97
CA GLY A 143 35.69 2.28 -14.18
C GLY A 143 34.71 1.12 -14.16
N GLN A 144 33.43 1.42 -14.37
CA GLN A 144 32.58 0.78 -15.38
C GLN A 144 31.17 1.36 -15.29
N THR A 145 30.97 2.47 -16.00
CA THR A 145 29.66 2.82 -16.54
C THR A 145 29.29 1.74 -17.55
N SER A 146 28.55 0.73 -17.10
CA SER A 146 27.77 -0.09 -18.03
C SER A 146 26.61 0.76 -18.50
N SER A 147 26.68 1.11 -19.78
CA SER A 147 25.60 1.65 -20.58
C SER A 147 24.31 0.92 -20.25
N VAL A 148 23.36 1.60 -19.59
CA VAL A 148 21.98 1.11 -19.50
C VAL A 148 21.40 1.29 -20.89
N ALA A 149 21.38 0.21 -21.66
CA ALA A 149 20.55 0.13 -22.85
C ALA A 149 19.10 0.31 -22.37
N GLU A 150 18.40 1.30 -22.92
CA GLU A 150 16.96 1.43 -22.83
C GLU A 150 16.33 0.14 -23.32
N THR A 151 16.03 -0.76 -22.39
CA THR A 151 15.29 -1.98 -22.68
C THR A 151 13.85 -1.55 -22.73
N GLN A 152 13.21 -1.64 -23.91
CA GLN A 152 11.77 -1.48 -24.01
C GLN A 152 11.10 -2.49 -23.06
N VAL A 153 10.59 -2.01 -21.93
CA VAL A 153 9.92 -2.86 -20.95
C VAL A 153 8.54 -3.17 -21.50
N THR A 154 8.38 -4.34 -22.10
CA THR A 154 7.09 -4.80 -22.61
C THR A 154 6.21 -5.28 -21.45
N PRO A 155 4.96 -4.80 -21.33
CA PRO A 155 4.05 -5.28 -20.29
C PRO A 155 3.86 -6.79 -20.40
N THR A 156 4.08 -7.49 -19.29
CA THR A 156 3.99 -8.95 -19.22
C THR A 156 2.74 -9.32 -18.41
N PRO A 157 1.85 -10.16 -18.96
CA PRO A 157 0.70 -10.69 -18.25
C PRO A 157 1.06 -11.83 -17.27
N TYR A 158 0.51 -11.73 -16.06
CA TYR A 158 0.58 -12.73 -14.99
C TYR A 158 -0.83 -13.09 -14.53
N LEU A 159 -1.03 -14.36 -14.19
CA LEU A 159 -2.23 -14.84 -13.51
C LEU A 159 -1.90 -15.04 -12.03
N ILE A 160 -2.62 -14.34 -11.17
CA ILE A 160 -2.46 -14.39 -9.72
C ILE A 160 -3.69 -15.03 -9.09
N THR A 161 -3.47 -16.04 -8.27
CA THR A 161 -4.53 -16.68 -7.46
C THR A 161 -4.39 -16.22 -6.02
N LEU A 162 -5.50 -15.74 -5.43
CA LEU A 162 -5.55 -15.21 -4.08
C LEU A 162 -6.63 -15.95 -3.27
N LYS A 163 -6.23 -17.07 -2.64
CA LYS A 163 -7.08 -17.83 -1.72
C LYS A 163 -6.62 -17.57 -0.29
N PHE A 164 -7.31 -16.66 0.38
CA PHE A 164 -7.06 -16.35 1.77
C PHE A 164 -7.66 -17.38 2.72
N ASP A 165 -7.11 -17.45 3.92
CA ASP A 165 -7.64 -18.17 5.07
C ASP A 165 -9.03 -17.62 5.42
N PRO A 166 -10.06 -18.47 5.63
CA PRO A 166 -11.41 -18.01 5.96
C PRO A 166 -11.48 -17.16 7.23
N GLU A 167 -10.53 -17.34 8.15
CA GLU A 167 -10.44 -16.62 9.43
C GLU A 167 -9.58 -15.34 9.32
N THR A 168 -9.21 -14.91 8.11
CA THR A 168 -8.29 -13.79 7.91
C THR A 168 -8.80 -12.49 8.56
N PHE A 169 -10.11 -12.23 8.53
CA PHE A 169 -10.70 -11.06 9.19
C PHE A 169 -10.58 -11.13 10.72
N ARG A 170 -10.75 -12.32 11.32
CA ARG A 170 -10.55 -12.52 12.77
C ARG A 170 -9.10 -12.33 13.20
N LYS A 171 -8.16 -12.57 12.29
CA LYS A 171 -6.72 -12.33 12.47
C LYS A 171 -6.33 -10.87 12.23
N GLY A 172 -7.29 -9.98 11.97
CA GLY A 172 -7.05 -8.55 11.71
C GLY A 172 -6.32 -8.29 10.39
N ARG A 173 -6.39 -9.21 9.43
CA ARG A 173 -5.76 -9.07 8.12
C ARG A 173 -6.78 -8.66 7.08
N ASP A 174 -6.40 -7.72 6.23
CA ASP A 174 -7.25 -7.20 5.16
C ASP A 174 -6.80 -7.71 3.78
N PRO A 175 -7.54 -8.64 3.15
CA PRO A 175 -7.32 -9.09 1.77
C PRO A 175 -7.42 -7.99 0.72
N LEU A 176 -8.23 -6.95 0.97
CA LEU A 176 -8.44 -5.85 0.02
C LEU A 176 -7.17 -5.02 -0.14
N LEU A 177 -6.37 -4.90 0.92
CA LEU A 177 -5.07 -4.24 0.88
C LEU A 177 -4.15 -4.88 -0.17
N LEU A 178 -4.07 -6.22 -0.20
CA LEU A 178 -3.24 -6.92 -1.20
C LEU A 178 -3.78 -6.71 -2.62
N LEU A 179 -5.10 -6.74 -2.81
CA LEU A 179 -5.72 -6.48 -4.11
C LEU A 179 -5.43 -5.06 -4.61
N GLN A 180 -5.48 -4.08 -3.72
CA GLN A 180 -5.14 -2.70 -4.03
C GLN A 180 -3.67 -2.57 -4.43
N GLN A 181 -2.75 -3.14 -3.65
CA GLN A 181 -1.31 -3.11 -3.96
C GLN A 181 -1.00 -3.80 -5.30
N ILE A 182 -1.70 -4.89 -5.63
CA ILE A 182 -1.54 -5.55 -6.94
C ILE A 182 -2.03 -4.63 -8.07
N SER A 183 -3.12 -3.88 -7.86
CA SER A 183 -3.62 -2.93 -8.86
C SER A 183 -2.71 -1.73 -9.11
N GLU A 184 -1.85 -1.38 -8.15
CA GLU A 184 -0.83 -0.33 -8.31
C GLU A 184 0.32 -0.79 -9.21
N LEU A 185 0.58 -2.10 -9.31
CA LEU A 185 1.62 -2.65 -10.17
C LEU A 185 1.25 -2.61 -11.66
N GLY A 186 -0.04 -2.53 -12.01
CA GLY A 186 -0.46 -2.53 -13.40
C GLY A 186 -1.94 -2.81 -13.61
N GLU A 187 -2.31 -3.02 -14.87
CA GLU A 187 -3.71 -3.21 -15.24
C GLU A 187 -4.22 -4.58 -14.77
N CYS A 188 -5.32 -4.58 -14.02
CA CYS A 188 -5.85 -5.75 -13.34
C CYS A 188 -7.24 -6.14 -13.83
N PHE A 189 -7.45 -7.43 -14.05
CA PHE A 189 -8.73 -8.02 -14.43
C PHE A 189 -9.10 -9.09 -13.40
N PRO A 190 -9.82 -8.72 -12.32
CA PRO A 190 -10.19 -9.65 -11.26
C PRO A 190 -11.45 -10.46 -11.61
N VAL A 191 -11.44 -11.72 -11.21
CA VAL A 191 -12.56 -12.65 -11.21
C VAL A 191 -12.80 -13.06 -9.76
N VAL A 192 -14.03 -12.85 -9.29
CA VAL A 192 -14.46 -13.23 -7.94
C VAL A 192 -15.07 -14.61 -7.99
N HIS A 193 -14.60 -15.50 -7.12
CA HIS A 193 -15.13 -16.85 -6.96
C HIS A 193 -15.98 -16.94 -5.69
N GLN A 194 -17.14 -17.58 -5.83
CA GLN A 194 -18.21 -17.61 -4.83
C GLN A 194 -18.59 -19.05 -4.39
N ASP A 195 -17.81 -20.05 -4.81
CA ASP A 195 -18.04 -21.47 -4.56
C ASP A 195 -18.02 -21.88 -3.08
N ARG A 196 -17.51 -21.02 -2.19
CA ARG A 196 -17.51 -21.25 -0.73
C ARG A 196 -18.65 -20.56 0.00
N LEU A 197 -19.53 -19.84 -0.69
CA LEU A 197 -20.67 -19.18 -0.03
C LEU A 197 -21.59 -20.25 0.60
N PRO A 198 -21.85 -20.17 1.92
CA PRO A 198 -22.77 -21.08 2.58
C PRO A 198 -24.22 -20.65 2.34
N ASP A 199 -25.15 -21.50 2.75
CA ASP A 199 -26.55 -21.09 2.85
C ASP A 199 -26.73 -19.94 3.84
N TYR A 200 -27.78 -19.14 3.64
CA TYR A 200 -28.03 -17.95 4.47
C TYR A 200 -28.09 -18.25 5.99
N ALA A 201 -28.58 -19.43 6.37
CA ALA A 201 -28.68 -19.83 7.77
C ALA A 201 -27.31 -20.11 8.44
N GLU A 202 -26.29 -20.43 7.65
CA GLU A 202 -24.94 -20.74 8.10
C GLU A 202 -23.95 -19.60 7.79
N PHE A 203 -24.44 -18.51 7.20
CA PHE A 203 -23.63 -17.35 6.84
C PHE A 203 -23.13 -16.61 8.08
N ASP A 204 -21.82 -16.37 8.11
CA ASP A 204 -21.11 -15.69 9.18
C ASP A 204 -20.32 -14.52 8.62
N LEU A 205 -20.62 -13.31 9.12
CA LEU A 205 -20.02 -12.05 8.68
C LEU A 205 -18.51 -11.96 8.94
N GLN A 206 -17.96 -12.76 9.85
CA GLN A 206 -16.54 -12.74 10.18
C GLN A 206 -15.71 -13.73 9.35
N THR A 207 -16.36 -14.55 8.53
CA THR A 207 -15.71 -15.58 7.72
C THR A 207 -15.60 -15.13 6.27
N LEU A 208 -14.40 -15.24 5.70
CA LEU A 208 -14.14 -14.92 4.30
C LEU A 208 -14.47 -16.12 3.40
N TYR A 209 -15.55 -15.99 2.63
CA TYR A 209 -15.97 -16.99 1.64
C TYR A 209 -15.49 -16.69 0.23
N LEU A 210 -15.23 -15.42 -0.08
CA LEU A 210 -14.79 -14.99 -1.39
C LEU A 210 -13.30 -15.23 -1.58
N TRP A 211 -12.91 -15.56 -2.81
CA TRP A 211 -11.52 -15.57 -3.22
C TRP A 211 -11.41 -15.10 -4.67
N TRP A 212 -10.20 -14.74 -5.09
CA TRP A 212 -9.99 -14.06 -6.37
C TRP A 212 -8.98 -14.79 -7.24
N THR A 213 -9.21 -14.70 -8.54
CA THR A 213 -8.15 -14.88 -9.54
C THR A 213 -8.08 -13.59 -10.34
N LEU A 214 -6.90 -13.09 -10.63
CA LEU A 214 -6.74 -11.87 -11.40
C LEU A 214 -5.65 -12.02 -12.46
N LYS A 215 -5.87 -11.43 -13.61
CA LYS A 215 -4.81 -11.16 -14.58
C LYS A 215 -4.21 -9.80 -14.26
N LEU A 216 -2.91 -9.75 -14.05
CA LEU A 216 -2.12 -8.53 -13.89
C LEU A 216 -1.26 -8.34 -15.14
N VAL A 217 -1.42 -7.22 -15.84
CA VAL A 217 -0.54 -6.81 -16.93
C VAL A 217 0.37 -5.70 -16.42
N THR A 218 1.66 -6.01 -16.26
CA THR A 218 2.61 -5.09 -15.61
C THR A 218 3.97 -5.07 -16.30
N THR A 219 4.66 -3.94 -16.18
CA THR A 219 6.08 -3.79 -16.52
C THR A 219 7.00 -4.12 -15.34
N ALA A 220 6.45 -4.35 -14.14
CA ALA A 220 7.19 -4.69 -12.94
C ALA A 220 7.89 -6.05 -13.06
N HIS A 221 9.03 -6.18 -12.39
CA HIS A 221 9.79 -7.43 -12.40
C HIS A 221 9.04 -8.49 -11.57
N PRO A 222 8.99 -9.78 -11.99
CA PRO A 222 8.28 -10.82 -11.25
C PRO A 222 8.77 -11.05 -9.80
N ALA A 223 9.97 -10.55 -9.46
CA ALA A 223 10.45 -10.52 -8.08
C ALA A 223 9.60 -9.59 -7.19
N GLU A 224 9.20 -8.43 -7.69
CA GLU A 224 8.40 -7.44 -6.97
C GLU A 224 7.01 -8.01 -6.63
N ILE A 225 6.38 -8.68 -7.61
CA ILE A 225 5.09 -9.37 -7.41
C ILE A 225 5.23 -10.47 -6.33
N ASN A 226 6.34 -11.23 -6.34
CA ASN A 226 6.55 -12.29 -5.36
C ASN A 226 6.84 -11.77 -3.95
N GLU A 227 7.58 -10.67 -3.81
CA GLU A 227 7.82 -10.00 -2.52
C GLU A 227 6.52 -9.50 -1.92
N LEU A 228 5.67 -8.84 -2.72
CA LEU A 228 4.35 -8.40 -2.31
C LEU A 228 3.50 -9.56 -1.75
N LEU A 229 3.47 -10.69 -2.45
CA LEU A 229 2.71 -11.85 -2.00
C LEU A 229 3.34 -12.54 -0.77
N GLN A 230 4.66 -12.47 -0.60
CA GLN A 230 5.38 -13.19 0.46
C GLN A 230 4.84 -12.82 1.84
N PHE A 231 4.54 -11.54 2.07
CA PHE A 231 3.97 -11.04 3.33
C PHE A 231 2.64 -11.72 3.68
N PHE A 232 1.84 -12.05 2.66
CA PHE A 232 0.53 -12.66 2.82
C PHE A 232 0.55 -14.17 2.69
N ARG A 233 1.66 -14.84 2.36
CA ARG A 233 1.70 -16.31 2.17
C ARG A 233 1.42 -17.11 3.44
N SER A 234 1.70 -16.55 4.63
CA SER A 234 1.51 -17.29 5.89
C SER A 234 0.02 -17.58 6.13
N GLY A 235 -0.40 -18.83 5.90
CA GLY A 235 -1.78 -19.30 6.08
C GLY A 235 -2.68 -19.15 4.85
N ASN A 236 -2.18 -18.53 3.77
CA ASN A 236 -2.96 -18.31 2.54
C ASN A 236 -2.36 -19.10 1.37
N GLN A 237 -3.20 -19.44 0.40
CA GLN A 237 -2.79 -20.07 -0.86
C GLN A 237 -2.70 -18.98 -1.94
N LEU A 238 -1.50 -18.43 -2.11
CA LEU A 238 -1.21 -17.37 -3.08
C LEU A 238 -0.21 -17.87 -4.12
N SER A 239 -0.50 -17.70 -5.41
CA SER A 239 0.39 -18.12 -6.50
C SER A 239 0.38 -17.14 -7.67
N VAL A 240 1.51 -17.02 -8.34
CA VAL A 240 1.71 -16.23 -9.57
C VAL A 240 2.26 -17.15 -10.65
N VAL A 241 1.67 -17.09 -11.84
CA VAL A 241 2.20 -17.75 -13.04
C VAL A 241 2.16 -16.79 -14.24
N PRO A 242 3.13 -16.84 -15.16
CA PRO A 242 3.04 -16.14 -16.45
C PRO A 242 1.80 -16.60 -17.25
N PHE A 243 1.15 -15.70 -18.00
CA PHE A 243 -0.12 -16.00 -18.68
C PHE A 243 -0.21 -15.40 -20.09
N GLU A 244 -0.17 -16.21 -21.16
CA GLU A 244 0.09 -15.71 -22.53
C GLU A 244 -1.13 -15.21 -23.35
N GLU A 245 -2.40 -15.24 -22.88
CA GLU A 245 -3.56 -14.93 -23.74
C GLU A 245 -4.43 -13.70 -23.34
N THR A 246 -4.94 -13.03 -24.38
CA THR A 246 -6.06 -12.06 -24.38
C THR A 246 -6.82 -12.26 -25.69
N PRO A 247 -8.11 -12.68 -25.70
CA PRO A 247 -9.22 -11.74 -25.53
C PRO A 247 -10.44 -12.26 -24.74
N ASP A 248 -11.25 -11.28 -24.30
CA ASP A 248 -12.38 -11.27 -23.33
C ASP A 248 -11.99 -11.56 -21.88
N GLU A 249 -11.64 -10.49 -21.15
CA GLU A 249 -10.71 -10.51 -20.02
C GLU A 249 -11.28 -11.10 -18.73
N THR A 250 -12.60 -11.30 -18.62
CA THR A 250 -13.20 -11.94 -17.43
C THR A 250 -13.42 -13.43 -17.65
N GLU A 251 -13.98 -13.81 -18.80
CA GLU A 251 -14.29 -15.22 -19.11
C GLU A 251 -13.03 -16.02 -19.47
N SER A 252 -12.05 -15.37 -20.12
CA SER A 252 -10.73 -15.95 -20.39
C SER A 252 -9.93 -16.20 -19.11
N VAL A 253 -9.99 -15.29 -18.13
CA VAL A 253 -9.32 -15.47 -16.83
C VAL A 253 -9.95 -16.59 -16.01
N ALA A 254 -11.28 -16.68 -16.00
CA ALA A 254 -12.00 -17.77 -15.35
C ALA A 254 -11.65 -19.13 -15.97
N ARG A 255 -11.68 -19.24 -17.32
CA ARG A 255 -11.35 -20.47 -18.04
C ARG A 255 -9.88 -20.87 -17.90
N ALA A 256 -8.96 -19.91 -17.95
CA ALA A 256 -7.54 -20.14 -17.75
C ALA A 256 -7.24 -20.69 -16.35
N HIS A 257 -7.94 -20.19 -15.32
CA HIS A 257 -7.83 -20.73 -13.98
C HIS A 257 -8.38 -22.16 -13.88
N GLU A 258 -9.51 -22.45 -14.52
CA GLU A 258 -10.10 -23.79 -14.57
C GLU A 258 -9.16 -24.79 -15.27
N GLU A 259 -8.51 -24.39 -16.36
CA GLU A 259 -7.48 -25.18 -17.03
C GLU A 259 -6.22 -25.39 -16.17
N GLN A 260 -5.78 -24.36 -15.43
CA GLN A 260 -4.65 -24.46 -14.50
C GLN A 260 -4.94 -25.40 -13.32
N LEU A 261 -6.15 -25.36 -12.76
CA LEU A 261 -6.62 -26.30 -11.74
C LEU A 261 -6.67 -27.72 -12.28
N ASN A 262 -7.24 -27.92 -13.47
CA ASN A 262 -7.31 -29.23 -14.11
C ASN A 262 -5.92 -29.81 -14.39
N ARG A 263 -4.96 -28.99 -14.82
CA ARG A 263 -3.55 -29.41 -14.99
C ARG A 263 -2.89 -29.75 -13.64
N ALA A 264 -3.06 -28.93 -12.61
CA ALA A 264 -2.51 -29.20 -11.28
C ALA A 264 -3.10 -30.46 -10.62
N ILE A 265 -4.37 -30.79 -10.89
CA ILE A 265 -5.02 -32.04 -10.46
C ILE A 265 -4.50 -33.24 -11.25
N THR A 266 -4.21 -33.06 -12.55
CA THR A 266 -3.68 -34.12 -13.41
C THR A 266 -2.20 -34.43 -13.12
N ASP A 267 -1.39 -33.41 -12.82
CA ASP A 267 0.03 -33.55 -12.47
C ASP A 267 0.25 -33.94 -10.99
N GLY A 268 -0.79 -33.85 -10.15
CA GLY A 268 -0.80 -34.26 -8.74
C GLY A 268 -1.34 -35.68 -8.48
N LEU A 269 -1.65 -36.44 -9.53
CA LEU A 269 -2.02 -37.87 -9.48
C LEU A 269 -1.12 -38.65 -10.44
N GLY A 270 0.13 -38.84 -10.02
CA GLY A 270 1.12 -39.72 -10.65
C GLY A 270 2.20 -40.11 -9.66
#